data_AF-A0A811KGW8-F1
#
_entry.id   AF-A0A811KGW8-F1
#
_cell.length_a   1.000
_cell.length_b   1.000
_cell.length_c   1.000
_cell.angle_alpha   90.00
_cell.angle_beta   90.00
_cell.angle_gamma   90.00
#
_symmetry.space_group_name_H-M   'P 1'
#
loop_
_entity.id
_entity.type
_entity.pdbx_description
1 polymer ?
#
loop_
_entity_poly.entity_id
_entity_poly.type
_entity_poly.pdbx_seq_one_letter_code
_entity_poly.pdbx_strand_id
1 'polypeptide(L)'
;MRIILFAFLNLVLCDCPRKQQSDDIQPPAYEPEEHFIQSSFIYKDNNDEDRQYSIIVADTLRDLRKHLITAAKVTIDNENVDCSNGGYQKCKDYSPDDSYHFLVIEDATTGAVVYSLERERNGLDSRLVENALLDAFSRHSKHPLTAHVSEKAEKFVGFVREVSMDELLQYAEQNQAIIDAEKPTIFRRSPFELSLLNERIIELRRADQCERPVKGLTVYKSGELSPLIDLHHNEIIFTLFWANVDTVSTHVYQLFKKLAKEVAGQYKGKASFAAIPCHKDLDLCAAFGIQHSDHRTIFAIRGSRKFASNYGIGDLEFYKNWVKMVLSGTLTQVQDDDKLKQIRKGFVDGFEADELPRPAVTIGIFPEEDCDEFKSYRRVTSMLAGRYHFFYKTDDSIPSATVTTFRPNEKTKRVDHKGLMDVKSVTSHVTKESLPSLLNISRGFTSDVVYRSDRAVLLLLHRADEERLHELQDMAYQTQYSKTYLMAHLNVADSLPTARLLKNLKLEEGQLPALCQFNRDSFGCFTLDETIVDTLGQFESTELTPIDRRKPHPLKVYQLEHIDSVFGEQDVELLAEPLIASGHGGGFNHDAVDPSDGTGGCPMMKHLNSIGRDEL
;
A
#
# COMPACT_ATOMS: atom_id res chain seq x y z
N MET A 1 -40.50 18.90 -58.43
CA MET A 1 -41.45 19.94 -58.89
C MET A 1 -42.13 20.52 -57.65
N ARG A 2 -42.16 21.86 -57.57
CA ARG A 2 -42.87 22.81 -56.67
C ARG A 2 -44.21 22.30 -56.07
N ILE A 3 -44.82 22.74 -54.96
CA ILE A 3 -44.66 23.81 -53.95
C ILE A 3 -45.74 23.54 -52.84
N ILE A 4 -45.39 23.79 -51.57
CA ILE A 4 -46.12 24.41 -50.41
C ILE A 4 -47.68 24.55 -50.47
N LEU A 5 -48.41 24.17 -49.40
CA LEU A 5 -49.10 25.09 -48.45
C LEU A 5 -49.87 24.41 -47.29
N PHE A 6 -50.04 25.21 -46.23
CA PHE A 6 -50.46 24.97 -44.85
C PHE A 6 -51.98 24.80 -44.60
N ALA A 7 -52.28 24.32 -43.37
CA ALA A 7 -53.32 24.77 -42.43
C ALA A 7 -54.69 24.04 -42.28
N PHE A 8 -54.82 23.42 -41.08
CA PHE A 8 -55.90 23.53 -40.06
C PHE A 8 -57.20 22.68 -40.07
N LEU A 9 -57.45 22.13 -38.85
CA LEU A 9 -58.72 21.96 -38.10
C LEU A 9 -59.69 20.79 -38.39
N ASN A 10 -59.95 19.95 -37.35
CA ASN A 10 -61.24 19.76 -36.64
C ASN A 10 -61.11 18.58 -35.63
N LEU A 11 -61.32 18.69 -34.31
CA LEU A 11 -62.52 18.93 -33.47
C LEU A 11 -63.45 17.69 -33.27
N VAL A 12 -63.62 17.31 -31.99
CA VAL A 12 -64.88 16.91 -31.29
C VAL A 12 -65.19 15.42 -30.96
N LEU A 13 -65.16 15.16 -29.63
CA LEU A 13 -66.08 14.46 -28.69
C LEU A 13 -66.43 12.95 -28.75
N CYS A 14 -66.29 12.36 -27.54
CA CYS A 14 -67.27 11.61 -26.73
C CYS A 14 -67.24 10.07 -26.58
N ASP A 15 -67.37 9.70 -25.29
CA ASP A 15 -68.00 8.54 -24.64
C ASP A 15 -67.29 7.18 -24.52
N CYS A 16 -67.08 6.73 -23.25
CA CYS A 16 -67.83 5.63 -22.60
C CYS A 16 -67.31 5.23 -21.17
N PRO A 17 -68.05 4.43 -20.37
CA PRO A 17 -68.18 4.57 -18.90
C PRO A 17 -67.65 3.39 -18.02
N ARG A 18 -67.77 3.62 -16.69
CA ARG A 18 -67.42 2.87 -15.44
C ARG A 18 -67.57 1.33 -15.34
N LYS A 19 -66.64 0.73 -14.56
CA LYS A 19 -66.79 -0.02 -13.25
C LYS A 19 -65.39 -0.60 -12.86
N GLN A 20 -64.95 -0.88 -11.62
CA GLN A 20 -65.31 -0.62 -10.22
C GLN A 20 -64.18 -1.27 -9.36
N GLN A 21 -63.57 -0.57 -8.40
CA GLN A 21 -62.94 -1.08 -7.16
C GLN A 21 -62.67 0.19 -6.32
N SER A 22 -63.54 0.56 -5.39
CA SER A 22 -63.52 0.17 -3.97
C SER A 22 -62.16 0.38 -3.31
N ASP A 23 -61.82 1.64 -3.09
CA ASP A 23 -61.11 2.02 -1.86
C ASP A 23 -62.01 3.03 -1.15
N ASP A 24 -62.30 2.75 0.11
CA ASP A 24 -62.96 3.68 1.02
C ASP A 24 -62.16 4.99 1.01
N ILE A 25 -62.71 6.05 0.43
CA ILE A 25 -62.19 7.40 0.60
C ILE A 25 -62.53 7.80 2.04
N GLN A 26 -61.64 7.47 2.97
CA GLN A 26 -61.62 8.15 4.25
C GLN A 26 -61.25 9.62 3.98
N PRO A 27 -61.85 10.58 4.70
CA PRO A 27 -61.38 11.96 4.66
C PRO A 27 -59.88 11.98 4.99
N PRO A 28 -59.06 12.86 4.37
CA PRO A 28 -57.64 12.89 4.67
C PRO A 28 -57.48 13.01 6.18
N ALA A 29 -56.79 12.03 6.78
CA ALA A 29 -56.47 12.08 8.19
C ALA A 29 -55.83 13.45 8.44
N TYR A 30 -56.42 14.24 9.33
CA TYR A 30 -56.03 15.62 9.62
C TYR A 30 -54.67 15.70 10.37
N GLU A 31 -53.97 14.58 10.44
CA GLU A 31 -52.73 14.41 11.17
C GLU A 31 -51.67 13.87 10.19
N PRO A 32 -50.55 14.60 9.96
CA PRO A 32 -49.49 14.11 9.10
C PRO A 32 -48.96 12.76 9.61
N GLU A 33 -48.63 11.86 8.69
CA GLU A 33 -47.95 10.60 9.05
C GLU A 33 -46.59 10.93 9.67
N GLU A 34 -46.20 10.19 10.71
CA GLU A 34 -44.88 10.34 11.31
C GLU A 34 -43.80 10.07 10.26
N HIS A 35 -42.90 11.04 10.10
CA HIS A 35 -41.81 10.98 9.13
C HIS A 35 -40.48 11.12 9.86
N PHE A 36 -39.52 10.27 9.50
CA PHE A 36 -38.21 10.22 10.14
C PHE A 36 -37.13 10.65 9.14
N ILE A 37 -36.25 11.56 9.56
CA ILE A 37 -35.11 12.03 8.78
C ILE A 37 -33.86 11.85 9.63
N GLN A 38 -32.86 11.15 9.08
CA GLN A 38 -31.55 11.04 9.69
C GLN A 38 -30.60 12.04 9.02
N SER A 39 -29.88 12.82 9.83
CA SER A 39 -28.93 13.80 9.34
C SER A 39 -27.64 13.85 10.15
N SER A 40 -26.60 14.40 9.54
CA SER A 40 -25.34 14.73 10.21
C SER A 40 -24.93 16.14 9.82
N PHE A 41 -24.74 17.01 10.80
CA PHE A 41 -24.10 18.31 10.59
C PHE A 41 -22.59 18.15 10.78
N ILE A 42 -21.85 18.16 9.68
CA ILE A 42 -20.40 17.95 9.63
C ILE A 42 -19.74 19.30 9.37
N TYR A 43 -18.84 19.72 10.25
CA TYR A 43 -18.22 21.03 10.12
C TYR A 43 -16.74 21.02 10.49
N LYS A 44 -16.00 21.99 9.93
CA LYS A 44 -14.62 22.29 10.27
C LYS A 44 -14.46 23.79 10.46
N ASP A 45 -14.03 24.19 11.65
CA ASP A 45 -13.87 25.59 12.02
C ASP A 45 -12.39 25.98 11.97
N ASN A 46 -12.06 26.95 11.12
CA ASN A 46 -10.67 27.43 10.98
C ASN A 46 -10.41 28.69 11.81
N ASN A 47 -11.45 29.42 12.20
CA ASN A 47 -11.36 30.66 12.96
C ASN A 47 -12.57 30.82 13.92
N ASP A 48 -12.55 31.86 14.74
CA ASP A 48 -13.59 32.13 15.74
C ASP A 48 -14.97 32.43 15.13
N GLU A 49 -15.04 32.97 13.90
CA GLU A 49 -16.32 33.23 13.23
C GLU A 49 -16.95 31.94 12.70
N ASP A 50 -16.15 31.02 12.18
CA ASP A 50 -16.61 29.68 11.77
C ASP A 50 -17.16 28.92 12.98
N ARG A 51 -16.45 28.99 14.11
CA ARG A 51 -16.88 28.40 15.39
C ARG A 51 -18.18 28.99 15.91
N GLN A 52 -18.36 30.30 15.81
CA GLN A 52 -19.63 30.93 16.19
C GLN A 52 -20.77 30.48 15.27
N TYR A 53 -20.49 30.34 13.97
CA TYR A 53 -21.47 29.89 13.00
C TYR A 53 -21.88 28.43 13.22
N SER A 54 -20.94 27.52 13.46
CA SER A 54 -21.24 26.10 13.75
C SER A 54 -22.09 25.93 15.01
N ILE A 55 -21.84 26.75 16.05
CA ILE A 55 -22.69 26.81 17.25
C ILE A 55 -24.11 27.27 16.90
N ILE A 56 -24.26 28.33 16.10
CA ILE A 56 -25.58 28.83 15.67
C ILE A 56 -26.35 27.76 14.89
N VAL A 57 -25.69 27.05 13.97
CA VAL A 57 -26.31 25.97 13.20
C VAL A 57 -26.74 24.81 14.11
N ALA A 58 -25.87 24.37 15.01
CA ALA A 58 -26.16 23.29 15.96
C ALA A 58 -27.32 23.64 16.92
N ASP A 59 -27.35 24.87 17.44
CA ASP A 59 -28.41 25.36 18.32
C ASP A 59 -29.74 25.50 17.56
N THR A 60 -29.70 26.05 16.34
CA THR A 60 -30.89 26.20 15.49
C THR A 60 -31.47 24.84 15.11
N LEU A 61 -30.62 23.87 14.74
CA LEU A 61 -31.02 22.48 14.50
C LEU A 61 -31.69 21.87 15.73
N ARG A 62 -31.11 22.04 16.92
CA ARG A 62 -31.68 21.50 18.17
C ARG A 62 -33.07 22.06 18.47
N ASP A 63 -33.29 23.34 18.22
CA ASP A 63 -34.57 23.98 18.49
C ASP A 63 -35.60 23.62 17.42
N LEU A 64 -35.18 23.57 16.15
CA LEU A 64 -36.02 23.15 15.03
C LEU A 64 -36.51 21.69 15.18
N ARG A 65 -35.64 20.78 15.64
CA ARG A 65 -36.00 19.38 15.95
C ARG A 65 -37.19 19.29 16.90
N LYS A 66 -37.19 20.09 17.98
CA LYS A 66 -38.27 20.10 18.98
C LYS A 66 -39.57 20.65 18.37
N HIS A 67 -39.45 21.68 17.54
CA HIS A 67 -40.60 22.32 16.90
C HIS A 67 -41.26 21.40 15.86
N LEU A 68 -40.47 20.75 15.00
CA LEU A 68 -41.01 19.91 13.91
C LEU A 68 -41.67 18.62 14.41
N ILE A 69 -41.25 18.08 15.56
CA ILE A 69 -41.93 16.94 16.19
C ILE A 69 -43.38 17.30 16.54
N THR A 70 -43.63 18.51 17.05
CA THR A 70 -44.97 18.93 17.49
C THR A 70 -45.79 19.56 16.38
N ALA A 71 -45.17 20.35 15.50
CA ALA A 71 -45.86 21.11 14.47
C ALA A 71 -46.07 20.33 13.16
N ALA A 72 -45.15 19.42 12.81
CA ALA A 72 -45.13 18.72 11.53
C ALA A 72 -45.10 17.20 11.65
N LYS A 73 -45.03 16.65 12.88
CA LYS A 73 -44.82 15.21 13.17
C LYS A 73 -43.58 14.62 12.47
N VAL A 74 -42.55 15.45 12.29
CA VAL A 74 -41.27 15.02 11.72
C VAL A 74 -40.24 14.85 12.82
N THR A 75 -39.68 13.66 12.92
CA THR A 75 -38.56 13.37 13.82
C THR A 75 -37.26 13.47 13.04
N ILE A 76 -36.41 14.43 13.40
CA ILE A 76 -35.07 14.55 12.84
C ILE A 76 -34.07 13.99 13.87
N ASP A 77 -33.32 12.98 13.48
CA ASP A 77 -32.18 12.49 14.24
C ASP A 77 -30.88 13.05 13.67
N ASN A 78 -30.22 13.93 14.43
CA ASN A 78 -29.07 14.67 13.96
C ASN A 78 -27.84 14.46 14.84
N GLU A 79 -26.74 14.05 14.22
CA GLU A 79 -25.39 14.02 14.79
C GLU A 79 -24.60 15.28 14.41
N ASN A 80 -23.86 15.86 15.35
CA ASN A 80 -22.93 16.96 15.06
C ASN A 80 -21.49 16.41 15.06
N VAL A 81 -20.79 16.53 13.94
CA VAL A 81 -19.43 16.00 13.74
C VAL A 81 -18.45 17.16 13.57
N ASP A 82 -17.58 17.35 14.55
CA ASP A 82 -16.49 18.34 14.52
C ASP A 82 -15.23 17.73 13.88
N CYS A 83 -14.87 18.26 12.72
CA CYS A 83 -13.71 17.86 11.94
C CYS A 83 -12.47 18.74 12.16
N SER A 84 -12.53 19.71 13.07
CA SER A 84 -11.46 20.69 13.30
C SER A 84 -10.18 20.08 13.91
N ASN A 85 -10.31 18.99 14.68
CA ASN A 85 -9.18 18.34 15.36
C ASN A 85 -8.77 16.98 14.75
N GLY A 86 -9.46 16.52 13.70
CA GLY A 86 -9.24 15.22 13.08
C GLY A 86 -9.63 14.04 14.00
N GLY A 87 -10.42 13.08 13.50
CA GLY A 87 -10.76 11.91 14.31
C GLY A 87 -11.94 11.09 13.81
N TYR A 88 -12.89 11.71 13.10
CA TYR A 88 -14.02 11.01 12.51
C TYR A 88 -13.73 10.57 11.08
N GLN A 89 -14.15 9.35 10.71
CA GLN A 89 -13.90 8.78 9.39
C GLN A 89 -14.51 9.62 8.26
N LYS A 90 -15.72 10.15 8.47
CA LYS A 90 -16.44 11.03 7.54
C LYS A 90 -15.74 12.38 7.28
N CYS A 91 -14.82 12.82 8.15
CA CYS A 91 -14.07 14.06 7.96
C CYS A 91 -13.04 13.97 6.82
N LYS A 92 -12.68 12.75 6.39
CA LYS A 92 -11.70 12.50 5.33
C LYS A 92 -12.26 12.70 3.92
N ASP A 93 -13.57 12.96 3.82
CA ASP A 93 -14.27 13.08 2.54
C ASP A 93 -14.38 14.56 2.08
N TYR A 94 -13.90 15.52 2.89
CA TYR A 94 -14.06 16.97 2.67
C TYR A 94 -12.74 17.74 2.79
N SER A 95 -12.68 18.97 2.28
CA SER A 95 -11.45 19.79 2.18
C SER A 95 -10.62 19.80 3.49
N PRO A 96 -9.31 19.51 3.43
CA PRO A 96 -8.47 19.45 4.62
C PRO A 96 -7.97 20.82 5.05
N ASP A 97 -8.04 21.84 4.19
CA ASP A 97 -7.50 23.17 4.43
C ASP A 97 -8.61 24.19 4.71
N ASP A 98 -9.71 24.14 3.97
CA ASP A 98 -10.80 25.12 4.08
C ASP A 98 -11.73 24.82 5.26
N SER A 99 -12.49 25.83 5.68
CA SER A 99 -13.62 25.65 6.60
C SER A 99 -14.85 25.23 5.80
N TYR A 100 -15.70 24.42 6.42
CA TYR A 100 -16.93 23.95 5.80
C TYR A 100 -18.01 23.66 6.83
N HIS A 101 -19.26 23.77 6.40
CA HIS A 101 -20.46 23.53 7.21
C HIS A 101 -21.47 22.77 6.35
N PHE A 102 -21.44 21.44 6.43
CA PHE A 102 -22.26 20.56 5.61
C PHE A 102 -23.37 19.90 6.43
N LEU A 103 -24.58 19.86 5.86
CA LEU A 103 -25.69 19.04 6.34
C LEU A 103 -25.83 17.84 5.42
N VAL A 104 -25.52 16.65 5.93
CA VAL A 104 -25.72 15.38 5.24
C VAL A 104 -27.08 14.82 5.65
N ILE A 105 -27.93 14.49 4.69
CA ILE A 105 -29.23 13.85 4.95
C ILE A 105 -29.20 12.46 4.32
N GLU A 106 -29.48 11.43 5.12
CA GLU A 106 -29.52 10.04 4.65
C GLU A 106 -30.93 9.72 4.13
N ASP A 107 -31.05 9.51 2.82
CA ASP A 107 -32.30 9.13 2.17
C ASP A 107 -32.24 7.66 1.74
N ALA A 108 -33.22 6.86 2.18
CA ALA A 108 -33.29 5.44 1.87
C ALA A 108 -33.50 5.14 0.36
N THR A 109 -33.95 6.13 -0.42
CA THR A 109 -34.26 5.97 -1.85
C THR A 109 -33.15 6.50 -2.77
N THR A 110 -32.48 7.59 -2.39
CA THR A 110 -31.48 8.27 -3.24
C THR A 110 -30.06 8.22 -2.68
N GLY A 111 -29.86 7.68 -1.47
CA GLY A 111 -28.58 7.67 -0.77
C GLY A 111 -28.36 8.95 0.05
N ALA A 112 -27.14 9.14 0.56
CA ALA A 112 -26.81 10.34 1.33
C ALA A 112 -26.66 11.56 0.40
N VAL A 113 -27.36 12.65 0.71
CA VAL A 113 -27.28 13.93 0.00
C VAL A 113 -26.57 14.95 0.88
N VAL A 114 -25.66 15.74 0.30
CA VAL A 114 -24.84 16.71 1.03
C VAL A 114 -25.29 18.14 0.68
N TYR A 115 -25.65 18.92 1.69
CA TYR A 115 -26.00 20.33 1.55
C TYR A 115 -24.94 21.23 2.18
N SER A 116 -24.57 22.30 1.47
CA SER A 116 -23.70 23.37 1.96
C SER A 116 -24.51 24.47 2.66
N LEU A 117 -24.16 24.76 3.90
CA LEU A 117 -24.66 25.87 4.71
C LEU A 117 -23.58 26.96 4.78
N GLU A 118 -23.40 27.72 3.69
CA GLU A 118 -22.30 28.67 3.58
C GLU A 118 -22.43 29.83 4.59
N ARG A 119 -21.46 29.95 5.52
CA ARG A 119 -21.37 31.05 6.49
C ARG A 119 -21.39 32.42 5.81
N GLU A 120 -20.69 32.57 4.69
CA GLU A 120 -20.59 33.84 3.95
C GLU A 120 -21.95 34.36 3.46
N ARG A 121 -22.91 33.45 3.23
CA ARG A 121 -24.24 33.79 2.70
C ARG A 121 -25.32 33.85 3.77
N ASN A 122 -25.25 32.99 4.78
CA ASN A 122 -26.20 32.98 5.88
C ASN A 122 -25.83 33.94 7.01
N GLY A 123 -24.56 34.33 7.12
CA GLY A 123 -24.04 35.14 8.23
C GLY A 123 -24.25 34.49 9.60
N LEU A 124 -23.96 35.23 10.67
CA LEU A 124 -24.22 34.79 12.05
C LEU A 124 -25.68 35.06 12.48
N ASP A 125 -26.65 34.76 11.60
CA ASP A 125 -28.08 34.99 11.83
C ASP A 125 -28.85 33.68 11.86
N SER A 126 -29.32 33.29 13.05
CA SER A 126 -30.10 32.06 13.25
C SER A 126 -31.38 32.00 12.42
N ARG A 127 -31.96 33.14 12.03
CA ARG A 127 -33.20 33.19 11.21
C ARG A 127 -32.95 32.78 9.77
N LEU A 128 -31.78 33.12 9.22
CA LEU A 128 -31.36 32.71 7.89
C LEU A 128 -31.01 31.21 7.90
N VAL A 129 -30.27 30.77 8.92
CA VAL A 129 -29.93 29.35 9.13
C VAL A 129 -31.19 28.49 9.29
N GLU A 130 -32.19 28.94 10.05
CA GLU A 130 -33.46 28.22 10.24
C GLU A 130 -34.16 27.94 8.91
N ASN A 131 -34.28 28.97 8.05
CA ASN A 131 -34.89 28.82 6.73
C ASN A 131 -34.06 27.91 5.81
N ALA A 132 -32.73 28.00 5.86
CA ALA A 132 -31.83 27.15 5.09
C ALA A 132 -31.99 25.65 5.46
N LEU A 133 -32.08 25.37 6.76
CA LEU A 133 -32.31 24.01 7.26
C LEU A 133 -33.69 23.49 6.89
N LEU A 134 -34.74 24.31 7.02
CA LEU A 134 -36.09 23.95 6.62
C LEU A 134 -36.20 23.67 5.12
N ASP A 135 -35.52 24.44 4.28
CA ASP A 135 -35.47 24.17 2.83
C ASP A 135 -34.80 22.83 2.53
N ALA A 136 -33.66 22.52 3.17
CA ALA A 136 -32.99 21.23 3.01
C ALA A 136 -33.88 20.06 3.45
N PHE A 137 -34.45 20.12 4.66
CA PHE A 137 -35.31 19.04 5.16
C PHE A 137 -36.62 18.91 4.38
N SER A 138 -37.14 20.00 3.79
CA SER A 138 -38.33 19.96 2.93
C SER A 138 -38.15 19.07 1.70
N ARG A 139 -36.92 18.96 1.18
CA ARG A 139 -36.59 18.13 0.01
C ARG A 139 -36.61 16.63 0.34
N HIS A 140 -36.48 16.28 1.62
CA HIS A 140 -36.49 14.91 2.13
C HIS A 140 -37.72 14.61 2.99
N SER A 141 -38.75 15.45 2.90
CA SER A 141 -40.02 15.30 3.60
C SER A 141 -41.16 15.12 2.61
N LYS A 142 -42.22 14.41 3.00
CA LYS A 142 -43.45 14.26 2.19
C LYS A 142 -44.16 15.60 1.96
N HIS A 143 -43.94 16.58 2.83
CA HIS A 143 -44.54 17.91 2.77
C HIS A 143 -43.50 19.01 3.01
N PRO A 144 -43.67 20.20 2.41
CA PRO A 144 -42.77 21.33 2.63
C PRO A 144 -42.75 21.76 4.10
N LEU A 145 -41.58 21.74 4.71
CA LEU A 145 -41.38 22.11 6.11
C LEU A 145 -41.17 23.61 6.30
N THR A 146 -40.92 24.36 5.24
CA THR A 146 -40.78 25.83 5.26
C THR A 146 -42.02 26.56 5.79
N ALA A 147 -43.20 25.93 5.75
CA ALA A 147 -44.42 26.44 6.37
C ALA A 147 -44.39 26.45 7.92
N HIS A 148 -43.42 25.75 8.53
CA HIS A 148 -43.22 25.66 9.99
C HIS A 148 -42.06 26.53 10.46
N VAL A 149 -41.67 27.54 9.67
CA VAL A 149 -40.68 28.53 10.09
C VAL A 149 -41.20 29.34 11.28
N SER A 150 -40.31 29.70 12.20
CA SER A 150 -40.65 30.55 13.33
C SER A 150 -41.14 31.94 12.89
N GLU A 151 -42.01 32.55 13.69
CA GLU A 151 -42.52 33.91 13.43
C GLU A 151 -41.39 34.96 13.26
N LYS A 152 -40.23 34.71 13.88
CA LYS A 152 -39.07 35.59 13.80
C LYS A 152 -38.30 35.44 12.49
N ALA A 153 -38.43 34.30 11.82
CA ALA A 153 -37.69 33.93 10.62
C ALA A 153 -38.55 33.95 9.34
N GLU A 154 -39.89 34.11 9.43
CA GLU A 154 -40.84 34.10 8.31
C GLU A 154 -40.49 35.07 7.15
N LYS A 155 -39.84 36.20 7.45
CA LYS A 155 -39.47 37.22 6.44
C LYS A 155 -38.05 37.07 5.88
N PHE A 156 -37.31 36.05 6.32
CA PHE A 156 -35.92 35.83 5.97
C PHE A 156 -35.79 34.67 4.99
N VAL A 157 -34.79 34.71 4.11
CA VAL A 157 -34.53 33.64 3.14
C VAL A 157 -33.11 33.14 3.37
N GLY A 158 -33.01 31.91 3.87
CA GLY A 158 -31.73 31.22 4.07
C GLY A 158 -31.14 30.73 2.76
N PHE A 159 -29.81 30.64 2.72
CA PHE A 159 -29.09 30.01 1.63
C PHE A 159 -28.75 28.56 1.97
N VAL A 160 -29.18 27.64 1.11
CA VAL A 160 -28.74 26.25 1.13
C VAL A 160 -28.57 25.75 -0.30
N ARG A 161 -27.52 24.96 -0.52
CA ARG A 161 -27.17 24.42 -1.83
C ARG A 161 -26.80 22.96 -1.71
N GLU A 162 -27.28 22.13 -2.64
CA GLU A 162 -26.80 20.76 -2.78
C GLU A 162 -25.39 20.75 -3.40
N VAL A 163 -24.48 20.01 -2.79
CA VAL A 163 -23.10 19.82 -3.26
C VAL A 163 -23.12 18.77 -4.36
N SER A 164 -22.52 19.06 -5.52
CA SER A 164 -22.54 18.13 -6.64
C SER A 164 -21.57 16.96 -6.42
N MET A 165 -21.81 15.85 -7.12
CA MET A 165 -20.91 14.69 -7.08
C MET A 165 -19.49 15.06 -7.57
N ASP A 166 -19.38 15.93 -8.57
CA ASP A 166 -18.09 16.37 -9.10
C ASP A 166 -17.27 17.17 -8.06
N GLU A 167 -17.94 18.02 -7.26
CA GLU A 167 -17.30 18.75 -6.16
C GLU A 167 -16.86 17.82 -5.04
N LEU A 168 -17.67 16.82 -4.67
CA LEU A 168 -17.30 15.79 -3.69
C LEU A 168 -16.11 14.96 -4.16
N LEU A 169 -16.07 14.58 -5.44
CA LEU A 169 -14.92 13.87 -6.03
C LEU A 169 -13.66 14.73 -6.01
N GLN A 170 -13.77 16.03 -6.28
CA GLN A 170 -12.64 16.95 -6.22
C GLN A 170 -12.06 17.05 -4.80
N TYR A 171 -12.90 17.11 -3.77
CA TYR A 171 -12.43 17.08 -2.37
C TYR A 171 -11.76 15.75 -2.03
N ALA A 172 -12.32 14.63 -2.48
CA ALA A 172 -11.72 13.31 -2.29
C ALA A 172 -10.35 13.18 -2.98
N GLU A 173 -10.20 13.70 -4.21
CA GLU A 173 -8.93 13.71 -4.94
C GLU A 173 -7.86 14.59 -4.25
N GLN A 174 -8.25 15.77 -3.75
CA GLN A 174 -7.36 16.65 -2.99
C GLN A 174 -6.88 15.99 -1.69
N ASN A 175 -7.80 15.36 -0.95
CA ASN A 175 -7.47 14.60 0.24
C ASN A 175 -6.55 13.42 -0.07
N GLN A 176 -6.83 12.70 -1.15
CA GLN A 176 -5.99 11.57 -1.57
C GLN A 176 -4.59 12.05 -1.94
N ALA A 177 -4.46 13.18 -2.64
CA ALA A 177 -3.17 13.77 -2.99
C ALA A 177 -2.36 14.22 -1.75
N ILE A 178 -3.01 14.79 -0.73
CA ILE A 178 -2.36 15.17 0.54
C ILE A 178 -1.99 13.93 1.35
N ILE A 179 -2.87 12.93 1.44
CA ILE A 179 -2.59 11.63 2.07
C ILE A 179 -1.41 10.95 1.38
N ASP A 180 -1.34 11.02 0.06
CA ASP A 180 -0.25 10.43 -0.73
C ASP A 180 1.04 11.24 -0.65
N ALA A 181 0.96 12.57 -0.45
CA ALA A 181 2.11 13.43 -0.17
C ALA A 181 2.65 13.29 1.28
N GLU A 182 1.77 13.03 2.25
CA GLU A 182 2.11 12.83 3.67
C GLU A 182 2.47 11.38 4.03
N LYS A 183 2.18 10.42 3.15
CA LYS A 183 2.76 9.08 3.25
C LYS A 183 4.26 9.25 3.06
N PRO A 184 5.11 9.03 4.07
CA PRO A 184 6.52 8.84 3.79
C PRO A 184 6.58 7.77 2.71
N THR A 185 7.34 8.03 1.64
CA THR A 185 7.78 7.01 0.70
C THR A 185 8.64 6.04 1.48
N ILE A 186 7.97 5.18 2.25
CA ILE A 186 8.54 4.01 2.89
C ILE A 186 9.09 3.24 1.71
N PHE A 187 10.39 3.21 1.60
CA PHE A 187 11.06 2.25 0.77
C PHE A 187 10.71 0.88 1.38
N ARG A 188 9.66 0.24 0.86
CA ARG A 188 9.03 -0.97 1.44
C ARG A 188 9.86 -2.23 1.24
N ARG A 189 10.95 -2.12 0.46
CA ARG A 189 11.90 -3.18 0.24
C ARG A 189 12.86 -3.25 1.41
N SER A 190 13.00 -4.44 1.96
CA SER A 190 14.12 -4.72 2.86
C SER A 190 15.44 -4.76 2.09
N PRO A 191 16.58 -4.65 2.78
CA PRO A 191 17.90 -4.89 2.17
C PRO A 191 18.03 -6.27 1.51
N PHE A 192 17.15 -7.21 1.89
CA PHE A 192 17.08 -8.55 1.35
C PHE A 192 16.35 -8.63 -0.01
N GLU A 193 15.57 -7.60 -0.37
CA GLU A 193 14.74 -7.54 -1.56
C GLU A 193 15.31 -6.58 -2.62
N LEU A 194 16.63 -6.36 -2.62
CA LEU A 194 17.30 -5.41 -3.53
C LEU A 194 17.69 -6.03 -4.89
N SER A 195 17.70 -7.35 -4.99
CA SER A 195 18.04 -8.11 -6.20
C SER A 195 16.94 -9.12 -6.56
N LEU A 196 15.68 -8.69 -6.57
CA LEU A 196 14.59 -9.55 -7.04
C LEU A 196 14.61 -9.69 -8.57
N LEU A 197 14.15 -10.84 -9.06
CA LEU A 197 13.98 -11.13 -10.47
C LEU A 197 12.80 -10.34 -11.04
N ASN A 198 12.98 -9.81 -12.25
CA ASN A 198 11.94 -9.05 -12.94
C ASN A 198 10.85 -9.99 -13.48
N GLU A 199 9.69 -9.97 -12.83
CA GLU A 199 8.51 -10.77 -13.18
C GLU A 199 8.16 -10.72 -14.67
N ARG A 200 8.20 -9.54 -15.30
CA ARG A 200 7.79 -9.38 -16.71
C ARG A 200 8.71 -10.07 -17.69
N ILE A 201 9.98 -10.19 -17.35
CA ILE A 201 10.91 -10.95 -18.17
C ILE A 201 10.59 -12.45 -18.00
N ILE A 202 10.21 -12.88 -16.79
CA ILE A 202 9.81 -14.27 -16.52
C ILE A 202 8.52 -14.65 -17.26
N GLU A 203 7.53 -13.75 -17.32
CA GLU A 203 6.25 -13.97 -18.03
C GLU A 203 6.44 -14.39 -19.49
N LEU A 204 7.49 -13.87 -20.14
CA LEU A 204 7.80 -14.12 -21.56
C LEU A 204 8.65 -15.37 -21.78
N ARG A 205 9.08 -16.05 -20.72
CA ARG A 205 9.91 -17.26 -20.80
C ARG A 205 9.07 -18.49 -21.06
N ARG A 206 9.71 -19.53 -21.61
CA ARG A 206 9.11 -20.86 -21.69
C ARG A 206 9.36 -21.60 -20.39
N ALA A 207 8.28 -21.97 -19.71
CA ALA A 207 8.34 -22.77 -18.49
C ALA A 207 8.20 -24.27 -18.77
N ASP A 208 9.00 -25.09 -18.09
CA ASP A 208 8.77 -26.54 -18.05
C ASP A 208 7.63 -26.86 -17.05
N GLN A 209 6.55 -27.46 -17.56
CA GLN A 209 5.35 -27.81 -16.78
C GLN A 209 5.50 -29.13 -16.00
N CYS A 210 6.73 -29.57 -15.73
CA CYS A 210 7.00 -30.84 -15.07
C CYS A 210 6.55 -30.85 -13.59
N GLU A 211 5.41 -31.48 -13.31
CA GLU A 211 4.83 -31.70 -11.98
C GLU A 211 5.41 -32.92 -11.23
N ARG A 212 6.56 -33.46 -11.66
CA ARG A 212 7.12 -34.66 -11.02
C ARG A 212 7.33 -34.44 -9.51
N PRO A 213 6.97 -35.42 -8.67
CA PRO A 213 7.16 -35.33 -7.23
C PRO A 213 8.64 -35.18 -6.90
N VAL A 214 8.94 -34.38 -5.88
CA VAL A 214 10.30 -34.11 -5.43
C VAL A 214 10.39 -34.43 -3.94
N LYS A 215 11.46 -35.12 -3.56
CA LYS A 215 11.75 -35.43 -2.15
C LYS A 215 11.86 -34.13 -1.36
N GLY A 216 11.14 -34.04 -0.25
CA GLY A 216 11.15 -32.87 0.63
C GLY A 216 10.02 -31.86 0.36
N LEU A 217 9.27 -32.01 -0.73
CA LEU A 217 8.10 -31.20 -1.03
C LEU A 217 6.82 -32.05 -0.98
N THR A 218 5.91 -31.72 -0.08
CA THR A 218 4.58 -32.34 0.00
C THR A 218 3.62 -31.59 -0.92
N VAL A 219 2.87 -32.30 -1.75
CA VAL A 219 1.82 -31.69 -2.56
C VAL A 219 0.47 -32.02 -1.92
N TYR A 220 -0.16 -31.02 -1.31
CA TYR A 220 -1.43 -31.23 -0.63
C TYR A 220 -2.61 -31.11 -1.59
N LYS A 221 -3.70 -31.77 -1.20
CA LYS A 221 -5.04 -31.72 -1.80
C LYS A 221 -6.06 -31.45 -0.70
N SER A 222 -7.28 -31.03 -1.03
CA SER A 222 -8.34 -30.66 -0.06
C SER A 222 -8.49 -31.64 1.13
N GLY A 223 -8.36 -32.95 0.92
CA GLY A 223 -8.49 -33.96 1.99
C GLY A 223 -7.27 -34.17 2.93
N GLU A 224 -6.12 -33.54 2.68
CA GLU A 224 -4.85 -33.86 3.36
C GLU A 224 -4.27 -32.70 4.18
N LEU A 225 -5.05 -31.65 4.43
CA LEU A 225 -4.58 -30.38 5.01
C LEU A 225 -4.59 -30.33 6.54
N SER A 226 -4.95 -31.42 7.22
CA SER A 226 -4.98 -31.47 8.68
C SER A 226 -3.71 -30.89 9.35
N PRO A 227 -2.48 -31.13 8.83
CA PRO A 227 -1.27 -30.52 9.39
C PRO A 227 -1.17 -28.99 9.24
N LEU A 228 -1.80 -28.41 8.21
CA LEU A 228 -1.83 -26.96 7.95
C LEU A 228 -2.84 -26.21 8.84
N ILE A 229 -3.72 -26.93 9.52
CA ILE A 229 -4.83 -26.38 10.31
C ILE A 229 -4.67 -26.73 11.80
N ASP A 230 -3.81 -27.69 12.12
CA ASP A 230 -3.55 -28.11 13.48
C ASP A 230 -2.87 -26.99 14.30
N LEU A 231 -3.63 -26.40 15.22
CA LEU A 231 -3.16 -25.35 16.14
C LEU A 231 -2.05 -25.85 17.09
N HIS A 232 -1.92 -27.16 17.27
CA HIS A 232 -0.87 -27.77 18.09
C HIS A 232 0.40 -28.07 17.29
N HIS A 233 0.38 -27.84 15.97
CA HIS A 233 1.54 -27.99 15.12
C HIS A 233 2.49 -26.80 15.27
N ASN A 234 3.62 -27.04 15.95
CA ASN A 234 4.64 -26.03 16.20
C ASN A 234 5.61 -25.83 15.01
N GLU A 235 5.56 -26.70 14.02
CA GLU A 235 6.39 -26.62 12.81
C GLU A 235 5.91 -25.49 11.89
N ILE A 236 6.84 -24.79 11.23
CA ILE A 236 6.47 -23.84 10.18
C ILE A 236 6.31 -24.60 8.86
N ILE A 237 5.18 -24.42 8.19
CA ILE A 237 4.93 -24.99 6.87
C ILE A 237 5.07 -23.88 5.82
N PHE A 238 6.13 -23.95 5.02
CA PHE A 238 6.31 -23.09 3.85
C PHE A 238 5.44 -23.60 2.72
N THR A 239 4.44 -22.82 2.32
CA THR A 239 3.40 -23.22 1.39
C THR A 239 3.39 -22.31 0.18
N LEU A 240 3.51 -22.92 -1.01
CA LEU A 240 3.32 -22.24 -2.29
C LEU A 240 1.97 -22.67 -2.89
N PHE A 241 1.06 -21.71 -3.04
CA PHE A 241 -0.11 -21.86 -3.89
C PHE A 241 0.29 -21.51 -5.31
N TRP A 242 0.01 -22.36 -6.29
CA TRP A 242 0.51 -22.16 -7.65
C TRP A 242 -0.47 -22.66 -8.71
N ALA A 243 -0.34 -22.15 -9.94
CA ALA A 243 -1.17 -22.51 -11.08
C ALA A 243 -0.31 -22.70 -12.33
N ASN A 244 -0.58 -23.76 -13.11
CA ASN A 244 0.17 -24.08 -14.32
C ASN A 244 -0.17 -23.22 -15.55
N VAL A 245 -1.24 -22.43 -15.48
CA VAL A 245 -1.64 -21.47 -16.52
C VAL A 245 -0.82 -20.18 -16.49
N ASP A 246 -0.11 -19.93 -15.39
CA ASP A 246 0.74 -18.77 -15.19
C ASP A 246 2.21 -19.18 -15.31
N THR A 247 2.90 -18.59 -16.30
CA THR A 247 4.33 -18.82 -16.56
C THR A 247 5.18 -18.45 -15.35
N VAL A 248 4.87 -17.35 -14.67
CA VAL A 248 5.61 -16.87 -13.49
C VAL A 248 5.43 -17.85 -12.35
N SER A 249 4.17 -18.22 -12.07
CA SER A 249 3.83 -19.22 -11.05
C SER A 249 4.57 -20.55 -11.30
N THR A 250 4.65 -20.98 -12.55
CA THR A 250 5.36 -22.22 -12.93
C THR A 250 6.86 -22.11 -12.66
N HIS A 251 7.51 -20.99 -13.00
CA HIS A 251 8.93 -20.77 -12.70
C HIS A 251 9.21 -20.75 -11.19
N VAL A 252 8.36 -20.08 -10.42
CA VAL A 252 8.45 -20.05 -8.94
C VAL A 252 8.27 -21.45 -8.37
N TYR A 253 7.33 -22.23 -8.88
CA TYR A 253 7.14 -23.63 -8.47
C TYR A 253 8.39 -24.48 -8.73
N GLN A 254 9.06 -24.32 -9.88
CA GLN A 254 10.31 -25.04 -10.14
C GLN A 254 11.45 -24.60 -9.19
N LEU A 255 11.56 -23.32 -8.86
CA LEU A 255 12.51 -22.84 -7.84
C LEU A 255 12.19 -23.41 -6.46
N PHE A 256 10.92 -23.38 -6.08
CA PHE A 256 10.48 -23.88 -4.78
C PHE A 256 10.70 -25.39 -4.63
N LYS A 257 10.55 -26.16 -5.72
CA LYS A 257 10.95 -27.58 -5.77
C LYS A 257 12.43 -27.78 -5.53
N LYS A 258 13.29 -26.97 -6.17
CA LYS A 258 14.75 -27.03 -5.97
C LYS A 258 15.10 -26.68 -4.52
N LEU A 259 14.49 -25.63 -3.97
CA LEU A 259 14.64 -25.24 -2.57
C LEU A 259 14.30 -26.39 -1.62
N ALA A 260 13.07 -26.92 -1.70
CA ALA A 260 12.61 -27.99 -0.83
C ALA A 260 13.51 -29.22 -0.90
N LYS A 261 14.00 -29.58 -2.09
CA LYS A 261 14.96 -30.68 -2.27
C LYS A 261 16.26 -30.47 -1.50
N GLU A 262 16.76 -29.24 -1.46
CA GLU A 262 18.04 -28.90 -0.81
C GLU A 262 17.91 -28.74 0.71
N VAL A 263 16.83 -28.10 1.18
CA VAL A 263 16.76 -27.67 2.59
C VAL A 263 15.80 -28.47 3.48
N ALA A 264 14.84 -29.23 2.93
CA ALA A 264 13.85 -29.92 3.76
C ALA A 264 14.49 -30.94 4.73
N GLY A 265 15.61 -31.56 4.33
CA GLY A 265 16.35 -32.47 5.21
C GLY A 265 17.00 -31.76 6.41
N GLN A 266 17.51 -30.54 6.21
CA GLN A 266 18.19 -29.74 7.24
C GLN A 266 17.22 -29.25 8.32
N TYR A 267 15.97 -28.96 7.93
CA TYR A 267 14.98 -28.37 8.82
C TYR A 267 13.91 -29.35 9.32
N LYS A 268 14.12 -30.66 9.16
CA LYS A 268 13.16 -31.68 9.59
C LYS A 268 12.75 -31.50 11.07
N GLY A 269 11.45 -31.37 11.32
CA GLY A 269 10.88 -31.18 12.66
C GLY A 269 10.89 -29.72 13.14
N LYS A 270 11.44 -28.80 12.34
CA LYS A 270 11.33 -27.33 12.53
C LYS A 270 10.53 -26.68 11.39
N ALA A 271 10.66 -27.22 10.17
CA ALA A 271 9.96 -26.75 9.00
C ALA A 271 9.64 -27.85 7.99
N SER A 272 8.49 -27.72 7.33
CA SER A 272 8.10 -28.53 6.18
C SER A 272 7.77 -27.66 4.97
N PHE A 273 7.80 -28.24 3.77
CA PHE A 273 7.60 -27.55 2.50
C PHE A 273 6.42 -28.17 1.77
N ALA A 274 5.50 -27.32 1.34
CA ALA A 274 4.22 -27.71 0.79
C ALA A 274 3.89 -26.92 -0.49
N ALA A 275 3.27 -27.59 -1.47
CA ALA A 275 2.72 -26.94 -2.65
C ALA A 275 1.26 -27.33 -2.85
N ILE A 276 0.44 -26.35 -3.22
CA ILE A 276 -0.99 -26.52 -3.48
C ILE A 276 -1.28 -26.06 -4.92
N PRO A 277 -1.64 -26.99 -5.83
CA PRO A 277 -1.94 -26.66 -7.22
C PRO A 277 -3.38 -26.14 -7.36
N CYS A 278 -3.56 -24.82 -7.46
CA CYS A 278 -4.88 -24.19 -7.54
C CYS A 278 -5.65 -24.52 -8.82
N HIS A 279 -4.96 -24.89 -9.91
CA HIS A 279 -5.62 -25.41 -11.12
C HIS A 279 -6.28 -26.78 -10.93
N LYS A 280 -6.00 -27.49 -9.84
CA LYS A 280 -6.64 -28.78 -9.50
C LYS A 280 -7.67 -28.66 -8.40
N ASP A 281 -7.61 -27.61 -7.58
CA ASP A 281 -8.40 -27.46 -6.36
C ASP A 281 -8.65 -25.97 -6.08
N LEU A 282 -9.55 -25.37 -6.88
CA LEU A 282 -9.86 -23.95 -6.82
C LEU A 282 -10.55 -23.57 -5.50
N ASP A 283 -11.44 -24.42 -5.00
CA ASP A 283 -12.20 -24.18 -3.77
C ASP A 283 -11.26 -24.09 -2.56
N LEU A 284 -10.23 -24.93 -2.52
CA LEU A 284 -9.20 -24.87 -1.50
C LEU A 284 -8.43 -23.54 -1.56
N CYS A 285 -7.97 -23.12 -2.73
CA CYS A 285 -7.24 -21.86 -2.86
C CYS A 285 -8.13 -20.66 -2.49
N ALA A 286 -9.40 -20.67 -2.91
CA ALA A 286 -10.39 -19.67 -2.51
C ALA A 286 -10.61 -19.65 -0.99
N ALA A 287 -10.62 -20.80 -0.32
CA ALA A 287 -10.74 -20.89 1.14
C ALA A 287 -9.56 -20.24 1.89
N PHE A 288 -8.38 -20.18 1.29
CA PHE A 288 -7.22 -19.46 1.83
C PHE A 288 -7.15 -17.98 1.40
N GLY A 289 -8.16 -17.51 0.66
CA GLY A 289 -8.23 -16.15 0.11
C GLY A 289 -7.17 -15.88 -0.95
N ILE A 290 -6.70 -16.92 -1.64
CA ILE A 290 -5.64 -16.83 -2.65
C ILE A 290 -6.22 -16.23 -3.94
N GLN A 291 -5.66 -15.11 -4.36
CA GLN A 291 -5.96 -14.49 -5.65
C GLN A 291 -4.96 -14.93 -6.72
N HIS A 292 -5.22 -14.59 -7.98
CA HIS A 292 -4.29 -14.95 -9.07
C HIS A 292 -2.88 -14.38 -8.84
N SER A 293 -2.76 -13.16 -8.31
CA SER A 293 -1.47 -12.55 -7.96
C SER A 293 -0.69 -13.30 -6.88
N ASP A 294 -1.36 -14.15 -6.10
CA ASP A 294 -0.76 -14.93 -5.01
C ASP A 294 -0.19 -16.27 -5.47
N HIS A 295 -0.44 -16.69 -6.71
CA HIS A 295 0.06 -17.97 -7.25
C HIS A 295 1.59 -18.06 -7.36
N ARG A 296 2.30 -16.99 -7.03
CA ARG A 296 3.77 -16.88 -6.97
C ARG A 296 4.28 -16.59 -5.55
N THR A 297 3.39 -16.40 -4.60
CA THR A 297 3.73 -16.00 -3.22
C THR A 297 3.98 -17.24 -2.38
N ILE A 298 5.10 -17.23 -1.66
CA ILE A 298 5.37 -18.27 -0.66
C ILE A 298 4.91 -17.76 0.70
N PHE A 299 4.06 -18.53 1.36
CA PHE A 299 3.56 -18.24 2.70
C PHE A 299 4.25 -19.14 3.71
N ALA A 300 4.69 -18.59 4.83
CA ALA A 300 5.06 -19.35 6.00
C ALA A 300 3.83 -19.45 6.92
N ILE A 301 3.35 -20.66 7.16
CA ILE A 301 2.16 -20.94 7.97
C ILE A 301 2.60 -21.61 9.27
N ARG A 302 2.06 -21.18 10.40
CA ARG A 302 2.27 -21.83 11.71
C ARG A 302 0.91 -22.02 12.38
N GLY A 303 0.54 -23.26 12.65
CA GLY A 303 -0.85 -23.62 12.94
C GLY A 303 -1.79 -23.07 11.88
N SER A 304 -2.90 -22.45 12.27
CA SER A 304 -3.89 -21.90 11.33
C SER A 304 -3.61 -20.47 10.83
N ARG A 305 -2.41 -19.92 11.05
CA ARG A 305 -2.10 -18.50 10.80
C ARG A 305 -0.96 -18.31 9.79
N LYS A 306 -1.12 -17.32 8.91
CA LYS A 306 -0.02 -16.78 8.10
C LYS A 306 0.96 -16.07 9.04
N PHE A 307 2.18 -16.58 9.12
CA PHE A 307 3.25 -16.06 9.99
C PHE A 307 4.15 -15.07 9.26
N ALA A 308 4.46 -15.34 7.99
CA ALA A 308 5.19 -14.44 7.09
C ALA A 308 4.82 -14.74 5.63
N SER A 309 5.04 -13.80 4.74
CA SER A 309 4.85 -14.00 3.30
C SER A 309 5.96 -13.33 2.50
N ASN A 310 6.27 -13.91 1.34
CA ASN A 310 7.23 -13.38 0.40
C ASN A 310 6.58 -13.25 -0.97
N TYR A 311 6.32 -12.01 -1.36
CA TYR A 311 5.73 -11.63 -2.64
C TYR A 311 6.79 -11.42 -3.74
N GLY A 312 8.07 -11.28 -3.34
CA GLY A 312 9.17 -11.10 -4.26
C GLY A 312 9.59 -12.42 -4.91
N ILE A 313 9.99 -12.35 -6.17
CA ILE A 313 10.61 -13.47 -6.87
C ILE A 313 12.11 -13.28 -6.78
N GLY A 314 12.79 -14.15 -6.04
CA GLY A 314 14.26 -14.15 -5.97
C GLY A 314 14.87 -15.40 -6.58
N ASP A 315 16.18 -15.51 -6.48
CA ASP A 315 16.91 -16.73 -6.80
C ASP A 315 16.78 -17.79 -5.67
N LEU A 316 17.49 -18.91 -5.83
CA LEU A 316 17.47 -19.97 -4.84
C LEU A 316 18.07 -19.54 -3.49
N GLU A 317 19.10 -18.70 -3.53
CA GLU A 317 19.82 -18.23 -2.34
C GLU A 317 18.98 -17.25 -1.53
N PHE A 318 18.21 -16.39 -2.20
CA PHE A 318 17.15 -15.59 -1.61
C PHE A 318 16.13 -16.47 -0.89
N TYR A 319 15.61 -17.54 -1.48
CA TYR A 319 14.63 -18.34 -0.74
C TYR A 319 15.23 -19.11 0.45
N LYS A 320 16.49 -19.56 0.36
CA LYS A 320 17.21 -20.18 1.49
C LYS A 320 17.36 -19.21 2.66
N ASN A 321 17.83 -17.99 2.38
CA ASN A 321 18.02 -16.95 3.37
C ASN A 321 16.69 -16.48 3.97
N TRP A 322 15.62 -16.43 3.16
CA TRP A 322 14.28 -16.13 3.66
C TRP A 322 13.77 -17.20 4.64
N VAL A 323 13.95 -18.48 4.31
CA VAL A 323 13.62 -19.60 5.22
C VAL A 323 14.38 -19.47 6.55
N LYS A 324 15.70 -19.24 6.49
CA LYS A 324 16.54 -19.01 7.70
C LYS A 324 16.00 -17.86 8.55
N MET A 325 15.69 -16.73 7.92
CA MET A 325 15.14 -15.55 8.60
C MET A 325 13.79 -15.82 9.26
N VAL A 326 12.86 -16.48 8.56
CA VAL A 326 11.55 -16.84 9.11
C VAL A 326 11.70 -17.80 10.31
N LEU A 327 12.60 -18.78 10.21
CA LEU A 327 12.87 -19.74 11.29
C LEU A 327 13.58 -19.10 12.49
N SER A 328 14.33 -18.01 12.29
CA SER A 328 14.92 -17.23 13.38
C SER A 328 13.88 -16.48 14.22
N GLY A 329 12.66 -16.32 13.72
CA GLY A 329 11.56 -15.63 14.39
C GLY A 329 11.47 -14.15 14.03
N THR A 330 10.38 -13.50 14.46
CA THR A 330 10.13 -12.08 14.17
C THR A 330 10.86 -11.13 15.11
N LEU A 331 11.10 -11.57 16.35
CA LEU A 331 11.74 -10.80 17.40
C LEU A 331 12.44 -11.75 18.37
N THR A 332 13.74 -11.57 18.58
CA THR A 332 14.56 -12.43 19.46
C THR A 332 15.07 -11.66 20.67
N GLN A 333 14.84 -12.19 21.88
CA GLN A 333 15.43 -11.63 23.11
C GLN A 333 16.92 -12.01 23.19
N VAL A 334 17.75 -11.03 23.54
CA VAL A 334 19.19 -11.19 23.73
C VAL A 334 19.51 -10.93 25.20
N GLN A 335 19.85 -12.00 25.91
CA GLN A 335 20.22 -11.92 27.33
C GLN A 335 21.71 -11.70 27.54
N ASP A 336 22.54 -12.22 26.63
CA ASP A 336 24.01 -12.16 26.71
C ASP A 336 24.57 -10.93 25.99
N ASP A 337 25.41 -10.16 26.69
CA ASP A 337 26.05 -8.96 26.16
C ASP A 337 27.08 -9.26 25.07
N ASP A 338 27.75 -10.42 25.11
CA ASP A 338 28.70 -10.79 24.08
C ASP A 338 27.97 -11.17 22.78
N LYS A 339 26.85 -11.92 22.89
CA LYS A 339 25.93 -12.12 21.77
C LYS A 339 25.39 -10.80 21.21
N LEU A 340 25.03 -9.85 22.08
CA LEU A 340 24.58 -8.52 21.65
C LEU A 340 25.66 -7.79 20.83
N LYS A 341 26.92 -7.87 21.22
CA LYS A 341 28.05 -7.28 20.46
C LYS A 341 28.21 -7.94 19.08
N GLN A 342 28.00 -9.26 18.98
CA GLN A 342 28.06 -9.97 17.70
C GLN A 342 26.91 -9.56 16.78
N ILE A 343 25.68 -9.47 17.32
CA ILE A 343 24.51 -9.01 16.58
C ILE A 343 24.72 -7.59 16.07
N ARG A 344 25.27 -6.67 16.88
CA ARG A 344 25.60 -5.29 16.44
C ARG A 344 26.60 -5.25 15.27
N LYS A 345 27.42 -6.28 15.10
CA LYS A 345 28.33 -6.45 13.97
C LYS A 345 27.69 -7.20 12.79
N GLY A 346 26.40 -7.52 12.88
CA GLY A 346 25.62 -8.18 11.85
C GLY A 346 25.69 -9.71 11.87
N PHE A 347 26.32 -10.32 12.88
CA PHE A 347 26.37 -11.78 13.00
C PHE A 347 25.09 -12.28 13.67
N VAL A 348 24.30 -13.05 12.94
CA VAL A 348 22.99 -13.58 13.37
C VAL A 348 23.02 -15.10 13.30
N ASP A 349 22.50 -15.76 14.32
CA ASP A 349 22.44 -17.22 14.39
C ASP A 349 21.66 -17.82 13.20
N GLY A 350 22.14 -18.94 12.68
CA GLY A 350 21.51 -19.65 11.55
C GLY A 350 21.96 -19.19 10.16
N PHE A 351 22.85 -18.20 10.08
CA PHE A 351 23.51 -17.76 8.85
C PHE A 351 24.98 -18.19 8.85
N GLU A 352 25.49 -18.55 7.67
CA GLU A 352 26.87 -19.01 7.45
C GLU A 352 27.84 -17.82 7.38
N ALA A 353 29.14 -18.09 7.57
CA ALA A 353 30.15 -17.02 7.66
C ALA A 353 30.31 -16.19 6.36
N ASP A 354 30.01 -16.79 5.21
CA ASP A 354 30.02 -16.15 3.88
C ASP A 354 28.73 -15.37 3.57
N GLU A 355 27.66 -15.59 4.33
CA GLU A 355 26.39 -14.84 4.27
C GLU A 355 26.37 -13.61 5.20
N LEU A 356 27.45 -13.43 5.96
CA LEU A 356 27.59 -12.42 7.02
C LEU A 356 28.67 -11.39 6.65
N PRO A 357 28.60 -10.17 7.22
CA PRO A 357 27.58 -9.68 8.14
C PRO A 357 26.28 -9.25 7.43
N ARG A 358 25.15 -9.36 8.14
CA ARG A 358 23.86 -8.84 7.64
C ARG A 358 23.94 -7.34 7.37
N PRO A 359 23.31 -6.84 6.30
CA PRO A 359 23.41 -5.43 5.89
C PRO A 359 22.89 -4.47 6.97
N ALA A 360 21.81 -4.87 7.66
CA ALA A 360 21.28 -4.13 8.79
C ALA A 360 20.59 -5.06 9.79
N VAL A 361 20.66 -4.69 11.08
CA VAL A 361 19.88 -5.29 12.17
C VAL A 361 19.34 -4.18 13.07
N THR A 362 18.10 -4.31 13.56
CA THR A 362 17.52 -3.36 14.50
C THR A 362 17.42 -3.98 15.88
N ILE A 363 17.85 -3.23 16.91
CA ILE A 363 17.85 -3.66 18.30
C ILE A 363 17.06 -2.66 19.13
N GLY A 364 16.09 -3.13 19.90
CA GLY A 364 15.44 -2.35 20.94
C GLY A 364 15.96 -2.69 22.35
N ILE A 365 16.17 -1.69 23.20
CA ILE A 365 16.45 -1.89 24.63
C ILE A 365 15.32 -1.22 25.41
N PHE A 366 14.65 -1.99 26.25
CA PHE A 366 13.43 -1.57 26.96
C PHE A 366 13.57 -1.82 28.47
N PRO A 367 12.92 -1.03 29.34
CA PRO A 367 12.89 -1.31 30.77
C PRO A 367 12.27 -2.67 31.09
N GLU A 368 11.13 -2.96 30.46
CA GLU A 368 10.36 -4.20 30.63
C GLU A 368 9.53 -4.50 29.38
N GLU A 369 8.95 -5.70 29.30
CA GLU A 369 8.13 -6.12 28.14
C GLU A 369 6.68 -5.61 28.18
N ASP A 370 6.20 -5.11 29.33
CA ASP A 370 4.82 -4.64 29.45
C ASP A 370 4.64 -3.16 29.07
N CYS A 371 5.72 -2.43 28.79
CA CYS A 371 5.61 -1.03 28.40
C CYS A 371 5.02 -0.86 26.98
N ASP A 372 4.38 0.29 26.74
CA ASP A 372 3.70 0.60 25.48
C ASP A 372 4.68 0.70 24.31
N GLU A 373 5.92 1.15 24.56
CA GLU A 373 6.99 1.22 23.57
C GLU A 373 7.39 -0.17 23.09
N PHE A 374 7.50 -1.15 24.01
CA PHE A 374 7.80 -2.53 23.65
C PHE A 374 6.65 -3.15 22.85
N LYS A 375 5.39 -2.91 23.25
CA LYS A 375 4.21 -3.38 22.52
C LYS A 375 4.18 -2.81 21.09
N SER A 376 4.51 -1.53 20.92
CA SER A 376 4.62 -0.87 19.62
C SER A 376 5.75 -1.47 18.77
N TYR A 377 6.93 -1.65 19.36
CA TYR A 377 8.07 -2.28 18.69
C TYR A 377 7.75 -3.72 18.25
N ARG A 378 7.17 -4.53 19.13
CA ARG A 378 6.73 -5.91 18.83
C ARG A 378 5.72 -5.95 17.69
N ARG A 379 4.79 -4.99 17.64
CA ARG A 379 3.84 -4.87 16.51
C ARG A 379 4.57 -4.59 15.19
N VAL A 380 5.54 -3.66 15.18
CA VAL A 380 6.38 -3.40 14.00
C VAL A 380 7.12 -4.66 13.55
N THR A 381 7.72 -5.41 14.47
CA THR A 381 8.45 -6.64 14.13
C THR A 381 7.56 -7.70 13.50
N SER A 382 6.30 -7.78 13.94
CA SER A 382 5.30 -8.68 13.35
C SER A 382 4.88 -8.24 11.95
N MET A 383 4.71 -6.93 11.73
CA MET A 383 4.39 -6.38 10.40
C MET A 383 5.52 -6.56 9.39
N LEU A 384 6.76 -6.54 9.86
CA LEU A 384 7.99 -6.65 9.07
C LEU A 384 8.61 -8.05 9.12
N ALA A 385 7.81 -9.05 9.53
CA ALA A 385 8.21 -10.44 9.66
C ALA A 385 8.78 -10.99 8.35
N GLY A 386 9.93 -11.66 8.43
CA GLY A 386 10.56 -12.24 7.25
C GLY A 386 11.10 -11.21 6.25
N ARG A 387 11.38 -9.98 6.70
CA ARG A 387 12.01 -8.92 5.88
C ARG A 387 13.19 -8.25 6.59
N TYR A 388 13.09 -8.03 7.90
CA TYR A 388 14.12 -7.37 8.70
C TYR A 388 14.49 -8.23 9.92
N HIS A 389 15.71 -8.05 10.42
CA HIS A 389 16.17 -8.72 11.64
C HIS A 389 15.94 -7.82 12.86
N PHE A 390 15.14 -8.30 13.81
CA PHE A 390 14.86 -7.59 15.05
C PHE A 390 15.30 -8.36 16.28
N PHE A 391 15.90 -7.62 17.21
CA PHE A 391 16.34 -8.12 18.49
C PHE A 391 15.91 -7.17 19.60
N TYR A 392 15.81 -7.68 20.82
CA TYR A 392 15.63 -6.82 21.97
C TYR A 392 16.36 -7.29 23.21
N LYS A 393 16.60 -6.37 24.13
CA LYS A 393 17.06 -6.65 25.49
C LYS A 393 16.19 -5.88 26.48
N THR A 394 15.88 -6.51 27.61
CA THR A 394 15.28 -5.82 28.76
C THR A 394 16.37 -5.41 29.73
N ASP A 395 16.34 -4.17 30.19
CA ASP A 395 17.30 -3.59 31.12
C ASP A 395 16.57 -2.62 32.04
N ASP A 396 16.35 -3.01 33.31
CA ASP A 396 15.61 -2.21 34.28
C ASP A 396 16.37 -0.96 34.74
N SER A 397 17.64 -0.83 34.38
CA SER A 397 18.48 0.31 34.74
C SER A 397 18.33 1.51 33.80
N ILE A 398 17.73 1.35 32.62
CA ILE A 398 17.57 2.44 31.65
C ILE A 398 16.30 3.27 31.92
N PRO A 399 16.38 4.60 31.78
CA PRO A 399 15.25 5.47 32.08
C PRO A 399 14.17 5.49 30.98
N SER A 400 14.52 5.10 29.75
CA SER A 400 13.60 5.12 28.60
C SER A 400 14.03 4.14 27.52
N ALA A 401 13.04 3.62 26.79
CA ALA A 401 13.26 2.72 25.67
C ALA A 401 14.14 3.35 24.58
N THR A 402 14.98 2.54 23.96
CA THR A 402 15.82 2.94 22.81
C THR A 402 15.67 1.94 21.69
N VAL A 403 15.63 2.43 20.44
CA VAL A 403 15.65 1.60 19.24
C VAL A 403 16.78 2.10 18.35
N THR A 404 17.63 1.17 17.91
CA THR A 404 18.82 1.49 17.14
C THR A 404 18.98 0.52 15.99
N THR A 405 19.25 1.04 14.80
CA THR A 405 19.61 0.24 13.63
C THR A 405 21.13 0.23 13.46
N PHE A 406 21.70 -0.96 13.40
CA PHE A 406 23.13 -1.20 13.19
C PHE A 406 23.37 -1.65 11.74
N ARG A 407 24.34 -1.01 11.09
CA ARG A 407 24.71 -1.22 9.68
C ARG A 407 26.20 -1.54 9.57
N PRO A 408 26.60 -2.81 9.69
CA PRO A 408 28.01 -3.19 9.85
C PRO A 408 28.93 -2.78 8.69
N ASN A 409 28.37 -2.79 7.47
CA ASN A 409 29.07 -2.50 6.22
C ASN A 409 29.08 -1.02 5.86
N GLU A 410 28.47 -0.17 6.68
CA GLU A 410 28.37 1.27 6.43
C GLU A 410 29.39 2.06 7.25
N LYS A 411 29.81 3.22 6.75
CA LYS A 411 30.68 4.17 7.49
C LYS A 411 30.02 4.62 8.79
N THR A 412 28.74 4.97 8.74
CA THR A 412 27.91 5.23 9.92
C THR A 412 27.21 3.94 10.36
N LYS A 413 27.89 3.19 11.25
CA LYS A 413 27.47 1.86 11.70
C LYS A 413 26.28 1.83 12.65
N ARG A 414 25.96 2.94 13.31
CA ARG A 414 24.89 3.02 14.32
C ARG A 414 24.01 4.23 14.03
N VAL A 415 22.70 3.99 13.93
CA VAL A 415 21.70 5.04 13.78
C VAL A 415 20.62 4.85 14.84
N ASP A 416 20.52 5.79 15.77
CA ASP A 416 19.51 5.76 16.82
C ASP A 416 18.20 6.39 16.34
N HIS A 417 17.07 5.77 16.72
CA HIS A 417 15.75 6.34 16.52
C HIS A 417 15.55 7.56 17.42
N LYS A 418 15.10 8.67 16.83
CA LYS A 418 14.88 9.96 17.52
C LYS A 418 13.40 10.38 17.57
N GLY A 419 12.52 9.62 16.91
CA GLY A 419 11.10 9.92 16.86
C GLY A 419 10.34 9.36 18.06
N LEU A 420 9.01 9.48 18.01
CA LEU A 420 8.11 8.82 18.95
C LEU A 420 8.23 7.29 18.84
N MET A 421 7.97 6.57 19.92
CA MET A 421 7.97 5.09 19.96
C MET A 421 6.62 4.49 19.51
N ASP A 422 5.99 5.11 18.52
CA ASP A 422 4.78 4.59 17.88
C ASP A 422 5.11 3.72 16.66
N VAL A 423 4.13 2.94 16.22
CA VAL A 423 4.28 1.99 15.09
C VAL A 423 4.73 2.68 13.80
N LYS A 424 4.17 3.86 13.46
CA LYS A 424 4.48 4.57 12.22
C LYS A 424 5.92 5.09 12.24
N SER A 425 6.31 5.76 13.32
CA SER A 425 7.63 6.34 13.50
C SER A 425 8.72 5.29 13.51
N VAL A 426 8.54 4.18 14.25
CA VAL A 426 9.51 3.09 14.32
C VAL A 426 9.60 2.35 12.98
N THR A 427 8.48 2.08 12.31
CA THR A 427 8.48 1.46 10.97
C THR A 427 9.28 2.30 9.99
N SER A 428 9.01 3.61 9.93
CA SER A 428 9.71 4.54 9.04
C SER A 428 11.23 4.54 9.29
N HIS A 429 11.64 4.59 10.56
CA HIS A 429 13.05 4.49 10.94
C HIS A 429 13.68 3.18 10.43
N VAL A 430 13.07 2.03 10.72
CA VAL A 430 13.62 0.72 10.34
C VAL A 430 13.74 0.60 8.82
N THR A 431 12.67 0.93 8.09
CA THR A 431 12.64 0.77 6.63
C THR A 431 13.65 1.67 5.94
N LYS A 432 13.85 2.89 6.44
CA LYS A 432 14.76 3.87 5.86
C LYS A 432 16.21 3.56 6.24
N GLU A 433 16.47 3.37 7.54
CA GLU A 433 17.82 3.26 8.06
C GLU A 433 18.39 1.86 7.91
N SER A 434 17.65 0.87 7.40
CA SER A 434 18.21 -0.45 7.09
C SER A 434 18.83 -0.54 5.70
N LEU A 435 18.49 0.37 4.78
CA LEU A 435 18.97 0.30 3.41
C LEU A 435 20.45 0.67 3.32
N PRO A 436 21.21 -0.01 2.43
CA PRO A 436 22.59 0.34 2.18
C PRO A 436 22.68 1.71 1.47
N SER A 437 23.73 2.47 1.78
CA SER A 437 23.91 3.81 1.19
C SER A 437 24.32 3.74 -0.28
N LEU A 438 24.98 2.64 -0.67
CA LEU A 438 25.42 2.34 -2.03
C LEU A 438 24.85 0.97 -2.46
N LEU A 439 24.08 0.95 -3.54
CA LEU A 439 23.49 -0.27 -4.08
C LEU A 439 24.47 -1.04 -4.97
N ASN A 440 24.69 -2.31 -4.69
CA ASN A 440 25.38 -3.20 -5.62
C ASN A 440 24.35 -3.86 -6.55
N ILE A 441 24.43 -3.57 -7.84
CA ILE A 441 23.50 -4.12 -8.84
C ILE A 441 24.16 -5.15 -9.78
N SER A 442 25.41 -5.56 -9.50
CA SER A 442 26.18 -6.53 -10.32
C SER A 442 25.55 -7.90 -10.46
N ARG A 443 24.74 -8.32 -9.50
CA ARG A 443 24.02 -9.60 -9.52
C ARG A 443 22.54 -9.41 -9.79
N GLY A 444 22.20 -8.37 -10.56
CA GLY A 444 20.82 -7.95 -10.79
C GLY A 444 20.27 -7.08 -9.66
N PHE A 445 19.10 -6.50 -9.93
CA PHE A 445 18.47 -5.50 -9.08
C PHE A 445 16.95 -5.50 -9.24
N THR A 446 16.27 -5.03 -8.19
CA THR A 446 14.82 -4.86 -8.17
C THR A 446 14.41 -3.60 -8.95
N SER A 447 13.49 -3.74 -9.91
CA SER A 447 13.12 -2.68 -10.84
C SER A 447 12.58 -1.41 -10.17
N ASP A 448 11.75 -1.53 -9.14
CA ASP A 448 11.13 -0.38 -8.46
C ASP A 448 12.17 0.46 -7.69
N VAL A 449 13.17 -0.19 -7.10
CA VAL A 449 14.29 0.45 -6.41
C VAL A 449 15.06 1.38 -7.35
N VAL A 450 15.37 0.94 -8.57
CA VAL A 450 16.23 1.70 -9.50
C VAL A 450 15.40 2.57 -10.45
N TYR A 451 14.37 2.03 -11.10
CA TYR A 451 13.65 2.74 -12.16
C TYR A 451 12.59 3.72 -11.65
N ARG A 452 12.10 3.52 -10.42
CA ARG A 452 11.03 4.33 -9.83
C ARG A 452 11.50 5.15 -8.63
N SER A 453 12.81 5.30 -8.49
CA SER A 453 13.38 6.20 -7.51
C SER A 453 12.94 7.64 -7.79
N ASP A 454 12.47 8.34 -6.76
CA ASP A 454 12.18 9.78 -6.82
C ASP A 454 13.47 10.60 -6.99
N ARG A 455 14.62 10.00 -6.69
CA ARG A 455 15.96 10.56 -6.85
C ARG A 455 16.59 10.09 -8.14
N ALA A 456 17.45 10.93 -8.73
CA ALA A 456 18.33 10.53 -9.82
C ALA A 456 19.18 9.33 -9.40
N VAL A 457 19.28 8.30 -10.23
CA VAL A 457 20.20 7.18 -9.98
C VAL A 457 21.57 7.56 -10.52
N LEU A 458 22.56 7.61 -9.64
CA LEU A 458 23.96 7.77 -10.00
C LEU A 458 24.63 6.39 -10.01
N LEU A 459 24.94 5.89 -11.19
CA LEU A 459 25.47 4.54 -11.42
C LEU A 459 26.93 4.60 -11.85
N LEU A 460 27.82 4.02 -11.05
CA LEU A 460 29.20 3.73 -11.45
C LEU A 460 29.28 2.39 -12.19
N LEU A 461 29.69 2.43 -13.45
CA LEU A 461 30.05 1.27 -14.25
C LEU A 461 31.56 1.08 -14.20
N HIS A 462 32.04 -0.07 -13.71
CA HIS A 462 33.48 -0.27 -13.52
C HIS A 462 33.91 -1.73 -13.67
N ARG A 463 35.21 -1.96 -13.86
CA ARG A 463 35.83 -3.29 -13.85
C ARG A 463 36.82 -3.39 -12.70
N ALA A 464 36.34 -3.83 -11.54
CA ALA A 464 37.15 -3.93 -10.32
C ALA A 464 37.94 -2.65 -9.96
N ASP A 465 37.42 -1.47 -10.33
CA ASP A 465 37.99 -0.18 -9.94
C ASP A 465 37.58 0.14 -8.49
N GLU A 466 38.44 -0.23 -7.54
CA GLU A 466 38.21 -0.03 -6.12
C GLU A 466 38.40 1.44 -5.70
N GLU A 467 39.22 2.21 -6.42
CA GLU A 467 39.47 3.62 -6.10
C GLU A 467 38.19 4.45 -6.33
N ARG A 468 37.60 4.34 -7.52
CA ARG A 468 36.34 5.03 -7.84
C ARG A 468 35.16 4.50 -7.05
N LEU A 469 35.15 3.20 -6.75
CA LEU A 469 34.12 2.62 -5.88
C LEU A 469 34.19 3.23 -4.47
N HIS A 470 35.39 3.37 -3.91
CA HIS A 470 35.57 3.98 -2.59
C HIS A 470 35.18 5.46 -2.59
N GLU A 471 35.52 6.19 -3.65
CA GLU A 471 35.11 7.58 -3.85
C GLU A 471 33.58 7.72 -3.86
N LEU A 472 32.87 6.89 -4.66
CA LEU A 472 31.40 6.89 -4.71
C LEU A 472 30.80 6.52 -3.35
N GLN A 473 31.37 5.53 -2.68
CA GLN A 473 30.95 5.12 -1.34
C GLN A 473 31.09 6.27 -0.34
N ASP A 474 32.18 7.02 -0.36
CA ASP A 474 32.37 8.19 0.50
C ASP A 474 31.35 9.30 0.21
N MET A 475 30.98 9.51 -1.05
CA MET A 475 29.92 10.42 -1.45
C MET A 475 28.54 9.95 -0.95
N ALA A 476 28.27 8.65 -0.96
CA ALA A 476 27.00 8.08 -0.48
C ALA A 476 26.73 8.41 0.99
N TYR A 477 27.78 8.63 1.80
CA TYR A 477 27.66 9.05 3.19
C TYR A 477 27.42 10.53 3.41
N GLN A 478 27.64 11.35 2.39
CA GLN A 478 27.46 12.79 2.51
C GLN A 478 26.00 13.14 2.29
N THR A 479 25.39 13.81 3.26
CA THR A 479 23.97 14.22 3.24
C THR A 479 23.60 15.02 2.00
N GLN A 480 24.53 15.82 1.46
CA GLN A 480 24.31 16.64 0.27
C GLN A 480 24.02 15.79 -0.98
N TYR A 481 24.73 14.68 -1.16
CA TYR A 481 24.57 13.83 -2.34
C TYR A 481 23.49 12.77 -2.13
N SER A 482 23.43 12.15 -0.95
CA SER A 482 22.44 11.11 -0.65
C SER A 482 20.98 11.57 -0.68
N LYS A 483 20.71 12.88 -0.49
CA LYS A 483 19.38 13.46 -0.68
C LYS A 483 18.98 13.61 -2.15
N THR A 484 19.96 13.82 -3.02
CA THR A 484 19.74 14.12 -4.45
C THR A 484 19.80 12.86 -5.30
N TYR A 485 20.70 11.93 -4.95
CA TYR A 485 21.01 10.75 -5.73
C TYR A 485 20.74 9.46 -4.96
N LEU A 486 20.22 8.47 -5.67
CA LEU A 486 20.35 7.06 -5.29
C LEU A 486 21.65 6.53 -5.92
N MET A 487 22.62 6.14 -5.10
CA MET A 487 23.91 5.68 -5.61
C MET A 487 23.91 4.17 -5.82
N ALA A 488 24.41 3.75 -6.97
CA ALA A 488 24.56 2.36 -7.34
C ALA A 488 25.90 2.12 -8.03
N HIS A 489 26.38 0.88 -8.00
CA HIS A 489 27.52 0.46 -8.79
C HIS A 489 27.26 -0.88 -9.47
N LEU A 490 27.87 -1.04 -10.64
CA LEU A 490 27.85 -2.24 -11.45
C LEU A 490 29.30 -2.59 -11.82
N ASN A 491 29.86 -3.56 -11.10
CA ASN A 491 31.07 -4.25 -11.52
C ASN A 491 30.72 -5.14 -12.72
N VAL A 492 31.20 -4.76 -13.90
CA VAL A 492 30.89 -5.44 -15.16
C VAL A 492 31.89 -6.57 -15.43
N ALA A 493 31.39 -7.66 -15.98
CA ALA A 493 32.22 -8.74 -16.52
C ALA A 493 32.30 -8.64 -18.05
N ASP A 494 33.32 -9.26 -18.65
CA ASP A 494 33.42 -9.41 -20.10
C ASP A 494 32.38 -10.41 -20.61
N SER A 495 31.20 -9.90 -20.96
CA SER A 495 30.04 -10.70 -21.37
C SER A 495 29.24 -10.00 -22.48
N LEU A 496 28.48 -10.79 -23.25
CA LEU A 496 27.57 -10.26 -24.28
C LEU A 496 26.52 -9.28 -23.69
N PRO A 497 25.93 -9.54 -22.51
CA PRO A 497 25.12 -8.56 -21.79
C PRO A 497 25.82 -7.22 -21.54
N THR A 498 27.08 -7.22 -21.10
CA THR A 498 27.88 -6.01 -20.91
C THR A 498 28.05 -5.24 -22.22
N ALA A 499 28.43 -5.91 -23.31
CA ALA A 499 28.58 -5.27 -24.61
C ALA A 499 27.25 -4.63 -25.09
N ARG A 500 26.11 -5.30 -24.86
CA ARG A 500 24.77 -4.76 -25.15
C ARG A 500 24.43 -3.55 -24.28
N LEU A 501 24.76 -3.60 -22.98
CA LEU A 501 24.56 -2.47 -22.07
C LEU A 501 25.35 -1.26 -22.53
N LEU A 502 26.66 -1.40 -22.73
CA LEU A 502 27.54 -0.30 -23.13
C LEU A 502 27.05 0.33 -24.44
N LYS A 503 26.68 -0.48 -25.43
CA LYS A 503 26.07 0.00 -26.67
C LYS A 503 24.79 0.81 -26.43
N ASN A 504 23.89 0.34 -25.56
CA ASN A 504 22.66 1.05 -25.22
C ASN A 504 22.93 2.38 -24.48
N LEU A 505 24.02 2.43 -23.72
CA LEU A 505 24.48 3.62 -23.00
C LEU A 505 25.37 4.54 -23.85
N LYS A 506 25.61 4.19 -25.12
CA LYS A 506 26.51 4.90 -26.04
C LYS A 506 27.95 4.99 -25.51
N LEU A 507 28.40 3.95 -24.81
CA LEU A 507 29.76 3.76 -24.33
C LEU A 507 30.45 2.65 -25.13
N GLU A 508 31.77 2.79 -25.28
CA GLU A 508 32.69 1.76 -25.77
C GLU A 508 33.40 1.06 -24.59
N GLU A 509 33.89 -0.16 -24.79
CA GLU A 509 34.56 -0.92 -23.70
C GLU A 509 35.78 -0.20 -23.12
N GLY A 510 36.51 0.56 -23.94
CA GLY A 510 37.66 1.34 -23.48
C GLY A 510 37.32 2.60 -22.67
N GLN A 511 36.04 2.89 -22.48
CA GLN A 511 35.54 4.07 -21.75
C GLN A 511 35.11 3.76 -20.31
N LEU A 512 35.49 2.60 -19.77
CA LEU A 512 35.28 2.26 -18.37
C LEU A 512 36.54 2.62 -17.54
N PRO A 513 36.39 3.07 -16.27
CA PRO A 513 35.13 3.29 -15.54
C PRO A 513 34.31 4.47 -16.10
N ALA A 514 32.99 4.39 -15.97
CA ALA A 514 32.07 5.43 -16.42
C ALA A 514 31.04 5.74 -15.32
N LEU A 515 30.66 7.01 -15.22
CA LEU A 515 29.59 7.46 -14.36
C LEU A 515 28.36 7.73 -15.22
N CYS A 516 27.23 7.13 -14.86
CA CYS A 516 25.96 7.34 -15.53
C CYS A 516 24.95 7.95 -14.57
N GLN A 517 24.22 8.96 -15.02
CA GLN A 517 23.05 9.47 -14.33
C GLN A 517 21.80 9.03 -15.06
N PHE A 518 20.86 8.42 -14.33
CA PHE A 518 19.52 8.09 -14.82
C PHE A 518 18.49 8.89 -14.04
N ASN A 519 17.63 9.57 -14.78
CA ASN A 519 16.40 10.16 -14.26
C ASN A 519 15.20 9.43 -14.90
N ARG A 520 13.98 9.75 -14.46
CA ARG A 520 12.75 9.13 -14.99
C ARG A 520 12.64 9.21 -16.52
N ASP A 521 13.13 10.29 -17.11
CA ASP A 521 12.88 10.65 -18.51
C ASP A 521 14.15 10.76 -19.36
N SER A 522 15.33 10.68 -18.75
CA SER A 522 16.59 10.88 -19.45
C SER A 522 17.76 10.16 -18.76
N PHE A 523 18.82 9.93 -19.51
CA PHE A 523 20.08 9.40 -18.99
C PHE A 523 21.28 10.04 -19.68
N GLY A 524 22.42 10.03 -19.01
CA GLY A 524 23.71 10.40 -19.59
C GLY A 524 24.81 9.56 -18.96
N CYS A 525 25.89 9.35 -19.70
CA CYS A 525 27.07 8.65 -19.20
C CYS A 525 28.33 9.39 -19.65
N PHE A 526 29.30 9.48 -18.75
CA PHE A 526 30.61 10.05 -19.00
C PHE A 526 31.70 9.10 -18.52
N THR A 527 32.78 9.00 -19.28
CA THR A 527 34.01 8.33 -18.84
C THR A 527 34.57 9.07 -17.61
N LEU A 528 35.02 8.33 -16.61
CA LEU A 528 35.64 8.89 -15.41
C LEU A 528 37.15 9.05 -15.61
N ASP A 529 37.55 10.12 -16.29
CA ASP A 529 38.96 10.52 -16.42
C ASP A 529 39.47 11.28 -15.17
N GLU A 530 38.56 12.01 -14.49
CA GLU A 530 38.81 12.82 -13.28
C GLU A 530 38.01 12.28 -12.08
N THR A 531 37.82 13.09 -11.03
CA THR A 531 37.00 12.70 -9.87
C THR A 531 35.52 12.57 -10.25
N ILE A 532 34.77 11.81 -9.45
CA ILE A 532 33.31 11.68 -9.59
C ILE A 532 32.66 13.05 -9.42
N VAL A 533 33.17 13.87 -8.50
CA VAL A 533 32.65 15.23 -8.25
C VAL A 533 32.83 16.13 -9.48
N ASP A 534 33.98 16.07 -10.13
CA ASP A 534 34.24 16.86 -11.34
C ASP A 534 33.30 16.42 -12.48
N THR A 535 33.09 15.11 -12.61
CA THR A 535 32.19 14.52 -13.61
C THR A 535 30.72 14.88 -13.36
N LEU A 536 30.31 15.06 -12.09
CA LEU A 536 28.95 15.52 -11.77
C LEU A 536 28.64 16.90 -12.37
N GLY A 537 29.62 17.82 -12.42
CA GLY A 537 29.45 19.13 -13.05
C GLY A 537 29.18 19.04 -14.56
N GLN A 538 29.59 17.95 -15.22
CA GLN A 538 29.31 17.73 -16.64
C GLN A 538 27.83 17.41 -16.90
N PHE A 539 27.14 16.74 -15.97
CA PHE A 539 25.71 16.47 -16.09
C PHE A 539 24.85 17.74 -15.98
N GLU A 540 25.32 18.76 -15.27
CA GLU A 540 24.61 20.05 -15.14
C GLU A 540 24.70 20.89 -16.42
N SER A 541 25.76 20.71 -17.20
CA SER A 541 26.06 21.50 -18.41
C SER A 541 25.70 20.79 -19.71
N THR A 542 25.39 19.49 -19.67
CA THR A 542 25.13 18.66 -20.85
C THR A 542 23.67 18.24 -20.93
N GLU A 543 23.09 18.32 -22.12
CA GLU A 543 21.75 17.79 -22.37
C GLU A 543 21.76 16.25 -22.32
N LEU A 544 20.99 15.67 -21.40
CA LEU A 544 20.88 14.23 -21.24
C LEU A 544 20.10 13.60 -22.40
N THR A 545 20.46 12.36 -22.75
CA THR A 545 19.74 11.59 -23.76
C THR A 545 18.33 11.24 -23.24
N PRO A 546 17.25 11.56 -23.96
CA PRO A 546 15.90 11.17 -23.53
C PRO A 546 15.71 9.66 -23.58
N ILE A 547 15.02 9.10 -22.59
CA ILE A 547 14.64 7.69 -22.55
C ILE A 547 13.40 7.50 -23.44
N ASP A 548 13.56 6.75 -24.54
CA ASP A 548 12.42 6.32 -25.36
C ASP A 548 11.62 5.24 -24.62
N ARG A 549 10.49 5.65 -24.03
CA ARG A 549 9.59 4.77 -23.29
C ARG A 549 8.92 3.68 -24.15
N ARG A 550 9.12 3.68 -25.48
CA ARG A 550 8.69 2.58 -26.36
C ARG A 550 9.74 1.48 -26.48
N LYS A 551 10.94 1.71 -25.94
CA LYS A 551 12.04 0.75 -25.91
C LYS A 551 12.29 0.23 -24.49
N PRO A 552 12.91 -0.94 -24.35
CA PRO A 552 13.38 -1.43 -23.05
C PRO A 552 14.33 -0.45 -22.40
N HIS A 553 14.23 -0.31 -21.08
CA HIS A 553 15.22 0.43 -20.30
C HIS A 553 16.62 -0.18 -20.51
N PRO A 554 17.70 0.62 -20.68
CA PRO A 554 19.04 0.10 -20.96
C PRO A 554 19.52 -0.99 -19.99
N LEU A 555 19.23 -0.82 -18.69
CA LEU A 555 19.61 -1.76 -17.64
C LEU A 555 18.81 -3.08 -17.63
N LYS A 556 17.74 -3.21 -18.44
CA LYS A 556 16.90 -4.41 -18.47
C LYS A 556 17.66 -5.65 -18.97
N VAL A 557 18.74 -5.45 -19.73
CA VAL A 557 19.65 -6.51 -20.17
C VAL A 557 20.27 -7.25 -18.97
N TYR A 558 20.64 -6.52 -17.91
CA TYR A 558 21.21 -7.11 -16.69
C TYR A 558 20.15 -7.83 -15.83
N GLN A 559 18.89 -7.41 -15.92
CA GLN A 559 17.79 -8.15 -15.29
C GLN A 559 17.53 -9.49 -15.99
N LEU A 560 17.65 -9.52 -17.33
CA LEU A 560 17.59 -10.76 -18.09
C LEU A 560 18.76 -11.68 -17.76
N GLU A 561 19.99 -11.16 -17.70
CA GLU A 561 21.18 -11.95 -17.33
C GLU A 561 21.01 -12.59 -15.94
N HIS A 562 20.49 -11.83 -14.97
CA HIS A 562 20.18 -12.38 -13.65
C HIS A 562 19.16 -13.52 -13.73
N ILE A 563 18.07 -13.34 -14.49
CA ILE A 563 17.06 -14.39 -14.70
C ILE A 563 17.63 -15.62 -15.41
N ASP A 564 18.47 -15.43 -16.43
CA ASP A 564 19.13 -16.51 -17.17
C ASP A 564 20.09 -17.29 -16.27
N SER A 565 20.78 -16.63 -15.33
CA SER A 565 21.61 -17.32 -14.34
C SER A 565 20.81 -18.27 -13.44
N VAL A 566 19.53 -17.99 -13.22
CA VAL A 566 18.64 -18.75 -12.34
C VAL A 566 17.91 -19.87 -13.10
N PHE A 567 17.42 -19.57 -14.30
CA PHE A 567 16.54 -20.45 -15.07
C PHE A 567 17.19 -21.06 -16.32
N GLY A 568 18.44 -20.70 -16.61
CA GLY A 568 19.15 -21.03 -17.85
C GLY A 568 18.86 -20.02 -18.96
N GLU A 569 19.75 -19.93 -19.95
CA GLU A 569 19.61 -18.97 -21.04
C GLU A 569 18.39 -19.29 -21.94
N GLN A 570 17.61 -18.26 -22.26
CA GLN A 570 16.56 -18.32 -23.28
C GLN A 570 16.54 -17.02 -24.10
N ASP A 571 16.18 -17.12 -25.37
CA ASP A 571 15.94 -15.94 -26.19
C ASP A 571 14.58 -15.32 -25.80
N VAL A 572 14.63 -14.28 -24.98
CA VAL A 572 13.46 -13.58 -24.45
C VAL A 572 13.44 -12.16 -25.00
N GLU A 573 12.32 -11.78 -25.59
CA GLU A 573 12.12 -10.40 -26.04
C GLU A 573 12.00 -9.45 -24.84
N LEU A 574 12.86 -8.43 -24.80
CA LEU A 574 12.75 -7.38 -23.80
C LEU A 574 11.70 -6.37 -24.26
N LEU A 575 10.63 -6.23 -23.47
CA LEU A 575 9.59 -5.22 -23.71
C LEU A 575 9.90 -3.91 -22.99
N ALA A 576 9.30 -2.82 -23.46
CA ALA A 576 9.35 -1.53 -22.79
C ALA A 576 8.68 -1.55 -21.41
N GLU A 577 9.01 -0.58 -20.55
CA GLU A 577 8.27 -0.39 -19.30
C GLU A 577 6.90 0.25 -19.60
N PRO A 578 5.80 -0.22 -19.00
CA PRO A 578 4.50 0.38 -19.18
C PRO A 578 4.52 1.81 -18.66
N LEU A 579 3.83 2.68 -19.39
CA LEU A 579 3.61 4.07 -19.02
C LEU A 579 2.75 4.10 -17.74
N ILE A 580 3.39 4.21 -16.59
CA ILE A 580 2.68 4.48 -15.34
C ILE A 580 2.48 6.00 -15.29
N ALA A 581 1.24 6.43 -15.48
CA ALA A 581 0.81 7.75 -15.06
C ALA A 581 0.92 7.79 -13.53
N SER A 582 1.52 8.85 -12.99
CA SER A 582 1.83 9.08 -11.57
C SER A 582 2.81 8.09 -10.91
N GLY A 583 3.88 8.65 -10.32
CA GLY A 583 4.64 7.91 -9.30
C GLY A 583 3.70 7.57 -8.16
N HIS A 584 3.70 6.30 -7.75
CA HIS A 584 2.78 5.70 -6.76
C HIS A 584 1.40 5.36 -7.34
N GLY A 585 1.20 4.07 -7.63
CA GLY A 585 -0.11 3.52 -8.02
C GLY A 585 -0.21 3.11 -9.48
N GLY A 586 0.42 2.00 -9.85
CA GLY A 586 0.22 1.44 -11.19
C GLY A 586 0.96 0.11 -11.41
N GLY A 587 0.27 -0.99 -11.17
CA GLY A 587 0.60 -2.30 -11.73
C GLY A 587 1.40 -3.27 -10.86
N PHE A 588 1.73 -2.91 -9.62
CA PHE A 588 2.22 -3.89 -8.62
C PHE A 588 1.50 -3.62 -7.31
N ASN A 589 0.31 -4.20 -7.12
CA ASN A 589 -0.32 -4.31 -5.78
C ASN A 589 0.47 -5.31 -4.91
N HIS A 590 1.79 -5.15 -4.82
CA HIS A 590 2.63 -5.73 -3.77
C HIS A 590 2.82 -4.73 -2.61
N ASP A 591 1.92 -3.74 -2.59
CA ASP A 591 2.06 -2.44 -1.95
C ASP A 591 1.10 -2.25 -0.75
N ALA A 592 0.65 -3.34 -0.14
CA ALA A 592 0.03 -3.27 1.17
C ALA A 592 0.62 -4.39 2.03
N VAL A 593 1.41 -4.02 3.03
CA VAL A 593 1.22 -4.71 4.31
C VAL A 593 -0.16 -4.24 4.75
N ASP A 594 -1.19 -5.02 4.42
CA ASP A 594 -2.51 -4.72 4.93
C ASP A 594 -2.40 -4.80 6.46
N PRO A 595 -2.67 -3.72 7.22
CA PRO A 595 -2.66 -3.77 8.68
C PRO A 595 -3.60 -4.87 9.21
N SER A 596 -4.56 -5.32 8.40
CA SER A 596 -5.44 -6.44 8.70
C SER A 596 -4.80 -7.83 8.54
N ASP A 597 -3.73 -7.98 7.74
CA ASP A 597 -2.95 -9.23 7.65
C ASP A 597 -2.19 -9.51 8.96
N GLY A 598 -1.98 -8.48 9.80
CA GLY A 598 -1.43 -8.59 11.15
C GLY A 598 -2.46 -8.93 12.23
N THR A 599 -3.75 -9.00 11.91
CA THR A 599 -4.83 -9.30 12.87
C THR A 599 -5.60 -10.56 12.48
N GLY A 600 -5.08 -11.71 12.89
CA GLY A 600 -5.89 -12.75 13.55
C GLY A 600 -7.14 -13.30 12.86
N GLY A 601 -7.17 -13.47 11.54
CA GLY A 601 -8.18 -14.28 10.87
C GLY A 601 -7.71 -15.73 10.67
N CYS A 602 -8.51 -16.72 11.07
CA CYS A 602 -8.34 -18.12 10.64
C CYS A 602 -8.99 -18.25 9.25
N PRO A 603 -8.23 -18.38 8.14
CA PRO A 603 -8.80 -18.32 6.78
C PRO A 603 -9.88 -19.38 6.54
N MET A 604 -9.72 -20.58 7.12
CA MET A 604 -10.58 -21.74 6.87
C MET A 604 -11.87 -21.83 7.71
N MET A 605 -12.03 -21.06 8.79
CA MET A 605 -13.27 -21.16 9.61
C MET A 605 -14.53 -20.78 8.82
N LYS A 606 -14.40 -19.97 7.76
CA LYS A 606 -15.52 -19.61 6.88
C LYS A 606 -15.94 -20.75 5.94
N HIS A 607 -15.00 -21.61 5.53
CA HIS A 607 -15.23 -22.73 4.59
C HIS A 607 -15.62 -24.03 5.32
N LEU A 608 -15.01 -24.32 6.48
CA LEU A 608 -15.43 -25.45 7.33
C LEU A 608 -16.90 -25.31 7.79
N ASN A 609 -17.35 -24.07 8.02
CA ASN A 609 -18.76 -23.78 8.33
C ASN A 609 -19.71 -23.91 7.12
N SER A 610 -19.20 -23.89 5.86
CA SER A 610 -20.04 -24.14 4.68
C SER A 610 -20.14 -25.64 4.38
N ILE A 611 -19.04 -26.39 4.52
CA ILE A 611 -19.05 -27.86 4.34
C ILE A 611 -19.92 -28.54 5.41
N GLY A 612 -19.87 -28.07 6.66
CA GLY A 612 -20.71 -28.62 7.75
C GLY A 612 -22.21 -28.32 7.65
N ARG A 613 -22.65 -27.52 6.65
CA ARG A 613 -24.07 -27.25 6.38
C ARG A 613 -24.64 -28.06 5.21
N ASP A 614 -23.79 -28.61 4.35
CA ASP A 614 -24.22 -29.43 3.20
C ASP A 614 -24.27 -30.94 3.54
N GLU A 615 -23.86 -31.33 4.75
CA GLU A 615 -24.00 -32.69 5.30
C GLU A 615 -24.94 -32.79 6.53
N LEU A 616 -25.96 -31.93 6.62
CA LEU A 616 -27.06 -32.05 7.59
C LEU A 616 -28.45 -32.09 6.94
#